data_AF-A0A6L8UHE6-F1
#
_entry.id   AF-A0A6L8UHE6-F1
#
_cell.length_a   1.000
_cell.length_b   1.000
_cell.length_c   1.000
_cell.angle_alpha   90.00
_cell.angle_beta   90.00
_cell.angle_gamma   90.00
#
_symmetry.space_group_name_H-M   'P 1'
#
loop_
_entity.id
_entity.type
_entity.pdbx_description
1 polymer ?
#
loop_
_entity_poly.entity_id
_entity_poly.type
_entity_poly.pdbx_seq_one_letter_code
_entity_poly.pdbx_strand_id
1 'polypeptide(L)'
;MDYKYIKPEYLEMVTGGDPDLIRELVTMFRDQMDEIYRDMKSMLSRRDFNSLGLLAHKAKSSVAIMGMESLAEMLKIFEHQARDGEQSEKYENYVSRFGEDTRSAMKELETMVNGEMAKPGMITTEKRGKIGIISFSVNRLNAVNMDEIRDGMSKVFEEPNSKIIFNLKGIEYIDSSGFAFFLTLHKAAKSNYGILKFVNPEPRVFELFQTLHLHTVFEIFDDLDACIKSFR
;
A
#
# COMPACT_ATOMS: atom_id res chain seq x y z
N MET A 1 -17.06 -1.30 -7.25
CA MET A 1 -16.90 -0.22 -6.26
C MET A 1 -17.37 1.05 -6.93
N ASP A 2 -18.09 1.92 -6.21
CA ASP A 2 -18.55 3.19 -6.78
C ASP A 2 -17.52 4.26 -6.40
N TYR A 3 -16.73 4.72 -7.36
CA TYR A 3 -15.73 5.77 -7.17
C TYR A 3 -16.39 7.12 -7.42
N LYS A 4 -16.25 8.05 -6.47
CA LYS A 4 -16.96 9.33 -6.52
C LYS A 4 -16.16 10.43 -7.22
N TYR A 5 -14.84 10.37 -7.15
CA TYR A 5 -13.95 11.43 -7.65
C TYR A 5 -13.14 11.00 -8.87
N ILE A 6 -12.71 9.73 -8.93
CA ILE A 6 -11.91 9.19 -10.03
C ILE A 6 -12.70 8.32 -10.99
N LYS A 7 -12.16 8.11 -12.19
CA LYS A 7 -12.67 7.13 -13.16
C LYS A 7 -11.60 6.08 -13.46
N PRO A 8 -11.65 4.89 -12.84
CA PRO A 8 -10.66 3.84 -13.03
C PRO A 8 -10.44 3.44 -14.49
N GLU A 9 -11.49 3.49 -15.30
CA GLU A 9 -11.45 3.09 -16.71
C GLU A 9 -10.47 3.95 -17.53
N TYR A 10 -10.28 5.23 -17.13
CA TYR A 10 -9.29 6.10 -17.75
C TYR A 10 -7.86 5.68 -17.40
N LEU A 11 -7.63 5.27 -16.15
CA LEU A 11 -6.32 4.80 -15.69
C LEU A 11 -5.95 3.50 -16.40
N GLU A 12 -6.89 2.56 -16.50
CA GLU A 12 -6.71 1.32 -17.27
C GLU A 12 -6.41 1.62 -18.75
N MET A 13 -7.15 2.53 -19.38
CA MET A 13 -6.95 2.90 -20.78
C MET A 13 -5.55 3.50 -21.04
N VAL A 14 -5.06 4.36 -20.14
CA VAL A 14 -3.77 5.05 -20.30
C VAL A 14 -2.58 4.13 -20.01
N THR A 15 -2.75 3.18 -19.08
CA THR A 15 -1.68 2.27 -18.64
C THR A 15 -1.71 0.91 -19.32
N GLY A 16 -2.77 0.60 -20.08
CA GLY A 16 -3.02 -0.74 -20.62
C GLY A 16 -3.36 -1.77 -19.53
N GLY A 17 -3.77 -1.31 -18.34
CA GLY A 17 -4.04 -2.16 -17.18
C GLY A 17 -2.78 -2.69 -16.49
N ASP A 18 -1.59 -2.18 -16.81
CA ASP A 18 -0.34 -2.57 -16.16
C ASP A 18 -0.30 -2.03 -14.70
N PRO A 19 -0.32 -2.90 -13.68
CA PRO A 19 -0.36 -2.48 -12.28
C PRO A 19 0.85 -1.67 -11.83
N ASP A 20 2.04 -1.89 -12.41
CA ASP A 20 3.25 -1.14 -12.06
C ASP A 20 3.18 0.28 -12.62
N LEU A 21 2.70 0.44 -13.86
CA LEU A 21 2.47 1.75 -14.45
C LEU A 21 1.35 2.52 -13.73
N ILE A 22 0.28 1.83 -13.29
CA ILE A 22 -0.77 2.45 -12.48
C ILE A 22 -0.18 3.00 -11.17
N ARG A 23 0.67 2.23 -10.46
CA ARG A 23 1.34 2.70 -9.23
C ARG A 23 2.21 3.91 -9.47
N GLU A 24 3.02 3.86 -10.52
CA GLU A 24 3.92 4.96 -10.88
C GLU A 24 3.10 6.22 -11.18
N LEU A 25 2.03 6.10 -11.96
CA LEU A 25 1.14 7.20 -12.31
C LEU A 25 0.44 7.80 -11.09
N VAL A 26 -0.07 6.96 -10.17
CA VAL A 26 -0.68 7.41 -8.92
C VAL A 26 0.35 8.09 -8.01
N THR A 27 1.58 7.58 -7.96
CA THR A 27 2.67 8.17 -7.19
C THR A 27 3.05 9.55 -7.73
N MET A 28 3.25 9.67 -9.05
CA MET A 28 3.51 10.95 -9.71
C MET A 28 2.37 11.95 -9.48
N PHE A 29 1.12 11.48 -9.56
CA PHE A 29 -0.04 12.33 -9.34
C PHE A 29 -0.10 12.86 -7.90
N ARG A 30 0.11 12.01 -6.89
CA ARG A 30 0.16 12.43 -5.48
C ARG A 30 1.19 13.52 -5.25
N ASP A 31 2.42 13.26 -5.68
CA ASP A 31 3.54 14.15 -5.43
C ASP A 31 3.31 15.51 -6.12
N GLN A 32 2.75 15.48 -7.34
CA GLN A 32 2.37 16.69 -8.07
C GLN A 32 1.23 17.45 -7.38
N MET A 33 0.18 16.79 -6.88
CA MET A 33 -0.95 17.48 -6.24
C MET A 33 -0.53 18.15 -4.93
N ASP A 34 0.36 17.52 -4.15
CA ASP A 34 0.88 18.09 -2.91
C ASP A 34 1.76 19.33 -3.17
N GLU A 35 2.59 19.29 -4.21
CA GLU A 35 3.37 20.44 -4.66
C GLU A 35 2.45 21.58 -5.13
N ILE A 36 1.52 21.30 -6.04
CA ILE A 36 0.58 22.28 -6.57
C ILE A 36 -0.26 22.91 -5.45
N TYR A 37 -0.78 22.13 -4.51
CA TYR A 37 -1.60 22.67 -3.42
C TYR A 37 -0.80 23.59 -2.50
N ARG A 38 0.46 23.24 -2.23
CA ARG A 38 1.37 24.08 -1.43
C ARG A 38 1.64 25.41 -2.13
N ASP A 39 1.91 25.36 -3.44
CA ASP A 39 2.19 26.54 -4.24
C ASP A 39 0.96 27.44 -4.39
N MET A 40 -0.23 26.85 -4.61
CA MET A 40 -1.49 27.59 -4.64
C MET A 40 -1.72 28.39 -3.35
N LYS A 41 -1.50 27.77 -2.17
CA LYS A 41 -1.60 28.47 -0.89
C LYS A 41 -0.58 29.60 -0.75
N SER A 42 0.65 29.37 -1.20
CA SER A 42 1.70 30.39 -1.18
C SER A 42 1.34 31.59 -2.05
N MET A 43 0.95 31.35 -3.31
CA MET A 43 0.54 32.39 -4.27
C MET A 43 -0.68 33.16 -3.76
N LEU A 44 -1.67 32.46 -3.19
CA LEU A 44 -2.85 33.09 -2.59
C LEU A 44 -2.47 34.05 -1.46
N SER A 45 -1.59 33.62 -0.53
CA SER A 45 -1.13 34.47 0.58
C SER A 45 -0.36 35.72 0.11
N ARG A 46 0.33 35.61 -1.03
CA ARG A 46 1.09 36.70 -1.65
C ARG A 46 0.25 37.55 -2.60
N ARG A 47 -1.02 37.20 -2.81
CA ARG A 47 -1.93 37.80 -3.79
C ARG A 47 -1.40 37.77 -5.23
N ASP A 48 -0.60 36.75 -5.56
CA ASP A 48 -0.08 36.54 -6.91
C ASP A 48 -1.09 35.76 -7.76
N PHE A 49 -2.16 36.46 -8.17
CA PHE A 49 -3.30 35.82 -8.84
C PHE A 49 -3.01 35.37 -10.27
N ASN A 50 -2.09 36.05 -10.97
CA ASN A 50 -1.68 35.63 -12.31
C ASN A 50 -0.99 34.26 -12.28
N SER A 51 0.00 34.10 -11.40
CA SER A 51 0.68 32.80 -11.22
C SER A 51 -0.28 31.72 -10.72
N LEU A 52 -1.22 32.10 -9.83
CA LEU A 52 -2.25 31.19 -9.32
C LEU A 52 -3.16 30.66 -10.44
N GLY A 53 -3.55 31.51 -11.40
CA GLY A 53 -4.32 31.10 -12.58
C GLY A 53 -3.55 30.15 -13.50
N LEU A 54 -2.26 30.42 -13.75
CA LEU A 54 -1.39 29.53 -14.53
C LEU A 54 -1.22 28.17 -13.84
N LEU A 55 -1.10 28.15 -12.52
CA LEU A 55 -1.00 26.93 -11.75
C LEU A 55 -2.32 26.13 -11.77
N ALA A 56 -3.47 26.81 -11.70
CA ALA A 56 -4.78 26.18 -11.88
C ALA A 56 -4.94 25.53 -13.26
N HIS A 57 -4.44 26.17 -14.32
CA HIS A 57 -4.40 25.59 -15.66
C HIS A 57 -3.58 24.28 -15.71
N LYS A 58 -2.37 24.28 -15.12
CA LYS A 58 -1.53 23.08 -15.04
C LYS A 58 -2.21 21.96 -14.26
N ALA A 59 -2.81 22.30 -13.12
CA ALA A 59 -3.53 21.36 -12.26
C ALA A 59 -4.74 20.73 -12.98
N LYS A 60 -5.46 21.52 -13.79
CA LYS A 60 -6.65 21.09 -14.54
C LYS A 60 -6.36 19.89 -15.44
N SER A 61 -5.26 19.93 -16.21
CA SER A 61 -4.87 18.82 -17.07
C SER A 61 -4.56 17.55 -16.28
N SER A 62 -3.85 17.68 -15.16
CA SER A 62 -3.50 16.54 -14.30
C SER A 62 -4.71 15.86 -13.69
N VAL A 63 -5.67 16.62 -13.16
CA VAL A 63 -6.88 16.04 -12.54
C VAL A 63 -7.85 15.49 -13.58
N ALA A 64 -7.86 16.04 -14.80
CA ALA A 64 -8.65 15.51 -15.91
C ALA A 64 -8.18 14.12 -16.36
N ILE A 65 -6.85 13.88 -16.37
CA ILE A 65 -6.28 12.55 -16.66
C ILE A 65 -6.78 11.50 -15.66
N MET A 66 -7.00 11.89 -14.40
CA MET A 66 -7.53 11.01 -13.34
C MET A 66 -9.06 10.85 -13.38
N GLY A 67 -9.74 11.46 -14.36
CA GLY A 67 -11.20 11.41 -14.50
C GLY A 67 -11.97 12.36 -13.56
N MET A 68 -11.29 13.30 -12.90
CA MET A 68 -11.90 14.23 -11.93
C MET A 68 -12.61 15.42 -12.61
N GLU A 69 -13.63 15.14 -13.43
CA GLU A 69 -14.30 16.13 -14.30
C GLU A 69 -14.85 17.34 -13.54
N SER A 70 -15.49 17.12 -12.40
CA SER A 70 -16.05 18.21 -11.57
C SER A 70 -14.97 19.15 -11.04
N LEU A 71 -13.78 18.62 -10.71
CA LEU A 71 -12.66 19.43 -10.26
C LEU A 71 -11.99 20.15 -11.43
N ALA A 72 -11.86 19.48 -12.58
CA ALA A 72 -11.31 20.07 -13.80
C ALA A 72 -12.13 21.30 -14.27
N GLU A 73 -13.47 21.20 -14.26
CA GLU A 73 -14.33 22.34 -14.60
C GLU A 73 -14.24 23.48 -13.58
N MET A 74 -14.12 23.16 -12.29
CA MET A 74 -13.86 24.18 -11.26
C MET A 74 -12.54 24.91 -11.52
N LEU A 75 -11.46 24.17 -11.80
CA LEU A 75 -10.14 24.74 -12.08
C LEU A 75 -10.14 25.60 -13.36
N LYS A 76 -10.95 25.26 -14.36
CA LYS A 76 -11.14 26.09 -15.55
C LYS A 76 -11.80 27.43 -15.23
N ILE A 77 -12.84 27.43 -14.38
CA ILE A 77 -13.48 28.68 -13.92
C ILE A 77 -12.47 29.50 -13.10
N PHE A 78 -11.77 28.85 -12.17
CA PHE A 78 -10.79 29.49 -11.32
C PHE A 78 -9.64 30.10 -12.13
N GLU A 79 -9.12 29.40 -13.14
CA GLU A 79 -8.10 29.89 -14.08
C GLU A 79 -8.52 31.22 -14.72
N HIS A 80 -9.73 31.27 -15.29
CA HIS A 80 -10.24 32.48 -15.96
C HIS A 80 -10.38 33.64 -14.99
N GLN A 81 -10.99 33.40 -13.82
CA GLN A 81 -11.19 34.43 -12.81
C GLN A 81 -9.86 34.96 -12.27
N ALA A 82 -8.92 34.07 -11.94
CA ALA A 82 -7.59 34.43 -11.44
C ALA A 82 -6.79 35.26 -12.44
N ARG A 83 -6.85 34.91 -13.73
CA ARG A 83 -6.17 35.64 -14.81
C ARG A 83 -6.78 37.02 -15.04
N ASP A 84 -8.10 37.12 -14.98
CA ASP A 84 -8.81 38.37 -15.28
C ASP A 84 -8.99 39.25 -14.01
N GLY A 85 -8.58 38.73 -12.84
CA GLY A 85 -8.60 39.44 -11.55
C GLY A 85 -9.98 39.56 -10.92
N GLU A 86 -10.92 38.70 -11.31
CA GLU A 86 -12.33 38.77 -10.91
C GLU A 86 -12.65 37.81 -9.75
N GLN A 87 -13.60 38.18 -8.90
CA GLN A 87 -14.16 37.28 -7.86
C GLN A 87 -13.09 36.74 -6.88
N SER A 88 -12.09 37.56 -6.54
CA SER A 88 -10.97 37.19 -5.67
C SER A 88 -11.39 36.65 -4.29
N GLU A 89 -12.58 37.01 -3.82
CA GLU A 89 -13.20 36.49 -2.60
C GLU A 89 -13.49 34.98 -2.65
N LYS A 90 -13.49 34.37 -3.84
CA LYS A 90 -13.73 32.93 -4.05
C LYS A 90 -12.45 32.10 -4.10
N TYR A 91 -11.28 32.71 -4.27
CA TYR A 91 -10.05 31.98 -4.53
C TYR A 91 -9.65 31.05 -3.38
N GLU A 92 -9.87 31.48 -2.15
CA GLU A 92 -9.63 30.64 -0.97
C GLU A 92 -10.52 29.38 -0.97
N ASN A 93 -11.76 29.51 -1.40
CA ASN A 93 -12.69 28.37 -1.53
C ASN A 93 -12.26 27.43 -2.65
N TYR A 94 -11.78 27.94 -3.78
CA TYR A 94 -11.27 27.12 -4.87
C TYR A 94 -10.03 26.33 -4.45
N VAL A 95 -9.07 26.98 -3.79
CA VAL A 95 -7.86 26.33 -3.29
C VAL A 95 -8.19 25.29 -2.22
N SER A 96 -9.09 25.61 -1.29
CA SER A 96 -9.54 24.67 -0.26
C SER A 96 -10.22 23.45 -0.86
N ARG A 97 -11.17 23.66 -1.79
CA ARG A 97 -11.85 22.57 -2.51
C ARG A 97 -10.87 21.72 -3.30
N PHE A 98 -9.89 22.33 -3.98
CA PHE A 98 -8.83 21.59 -4.67
C PHE A 98 -8.10 20.66 -3.71
N GLY A 99 -7.68 21.15 -2.54
CA GLY A 99 -7.01 20.32 -1.53
C GLY A 99 -7.89 19.20 -0.95
N GLU A 100 -9.19 19.42 -0.80
CA GLU A 100 -10.13 18.41 -0.29
C GLU A 100 -10.47 17.34 -1.34
N ASP A 101 -10.79 17.76 -2.56
CA ASP A 101 -11.15 16.87 -3.67
C ASP A 101 -9.93 16.02 -4.07
N THR A 102 -8.73 16.60 -4.18
CA THR A 102 -7.50 15.83 -4.49
C THR A 102 -7.14 14.86 -3.38
N ARG A 103 -7.30 15.23 -2.09
CA ARG A 103 -7.09 14.28 -0.99
C ARG A 103 -8.10 13.13 -1.00
N SER A 104 -9.35 13.42 -1.36
CA SER A 104 -10.40 12.40 -1.44
C SER A 104 -10.17 11.47 -2.63
N ALA A 105 -9.80 12.03 -3.79
CA ALA A 105 -9.37 11.26 -4.95
C ALA A 105 -8.12 10.43 -4.65
N MET A 106 -7.15 10.97 -3.92
CA MET A 106 -5.98 10.19 -3.49
C MET A 106 -6.36 9.01 -2.61
N LYS A 107 -7.34 9.14 -1.70
CA LYS A 107 -7.85 8.00 -0.94
C LYS A 107 -8.54 6.98 -1.83
N GLU A 108 -9.27 7.41 -2.86
CA GLU A 108 -9.88 6.51 -3.84
C GLU A 108 -8.83 5.82 -4.70
N LEU A 109 -7.81 6.54 -5.20
CA LEU A 109 -6.69 5.99 -5.96
C LEU A 109 -5.87 5.04 -5.11
N GLU A 110 -5.60 5.40 -3.86
CA GLU A 110 -4.97 4.49 -2.90
C GLU A 110 -5.88 3.33 -2.58
N THR A 111 -7.21 3.46 -2.58
CA THR A 111 -8.11 2.31 -2.38
C THR A 111 -8.29 1.51 -3.66
N MET A 112 -8.04 2.06 -4.84
CA MET A 112 -8.08 1.38 -6.12
C MET A 112 -6.76 0.63 -6.30
N VAL A 113 -5.65 1.35 -6.21
CA VAL A 113 -4.31 0.79 -6.09
C VAL A 113 -4.30 -0.20 -4.96
N ASN A 114 -4.83 0.09 -3.76
CA ASN A 114 -4.89 -0.84 -2.61
C ASN A 114 -6.16 -1.73 -2.52
N GLY A 115 -7.03 -1.72 -3.51
CA GLY A 115 -8.24 -2.55 -3.59
C GLY A 115 -8.11 -3.59 -4.69
N GLU A 116 -7.44 -3.20 -5.77
CA GLU A 116 -6.62 -4.06 -6.63
C GLU A 116 -5.29 -4.43 -5.93
N MET A 117 -4.94 -3.72 -4.84
CA MET A 117 -3.86 -4.04 -3.90
C MET A 117 -4.26 -4.04 -2.41
N ALA A 118 -5.03 -5.02 -1.95
CA ALA A 118 -4.24 -5.95 -1.15
C ALA A 118 -3.21 -6.35 -2.18
N LYS A 119 -1.95 -5.84 -2.11
CA LYS A 119 -0.91 -6.32 -3.02
C LYS A 119 -1.19 -7.85 -3.10
N PRO A 120 -0.71 -8.63 -4.06
CA PRO A 120 -0.08 -9.81 -3.52
C PRO A 120 1.03 -9.25 -2.62
N GLY A 121 0.67 -8.78 -1.41
CA GLY A 121 1.54 -8.69 -0.30
C GLY A 121 2.08 -10.09 -0.39
N MET A 122 3.39 -10.14 -0.48
CA MET A 122 4.06 -11.42 -0.52
C MET A 122 3.61 -12.25 0.69
N ILE A 123 2.94 -11.62 1.67
CA ILE A 123 2.04 -12.17 2.67
C ILE A 123 0.56 -11.70 2.59
N THR A 124 -0.34 -12.54 3.09
CA THR A 124 -1.70 -12.22 3.55
C THR A 124 -1.83 -12.60 5.02
N THR A 125 -2.70 -11.93 5.77
CA THR A 125 -2.90 -12.17 7.21
C THR A 125 -4.36 -12.52 7.53
N GLU A 126 -4.58 -13.63 8.22
CA GLU A 126 -5.86 -14.04 8.80
C GLU A 126 -5.72 -14.07 10.34
N LYS A 127 -6.78 -13.75 11.09
CA LYS A 127 -6.81 -13.94 12.55
C LYS A 127 -7.84 -14.99 12.92
N ARG A 128 -7.42 -16.01 13.69
CA ARG A 128 -8.30 -16.98 14.34
C ARG A 128 -8.18 -16.87 15.86
N GLY A 129 -9.13 -16.16 16.46
CA GLY A 129 -9.04 -15.81 17.89
C GLY A 129 -7.82 -14.93 18.16
N LYS A 130 -6.89 -15.42 19.00
CA LYS A 130 -5.62 -14.73 19.34
C LYS A 130 -4.45 -15.13 18.44
N ILE A 131 -4.67 -15.99 17.44
CA ILE A 131 -3.62 -16.50 16.56
C ILE A 131 -3.67 -15.75 15.24
N GLY A 132 -2.56 -15.10 14.87
CA GLY A 132 -2.34 -14.57 13.52
C GLY A 132 -1.81 -15.66 12.60
N ILE A 133 -2.34 -15.75 11.38
CA ILE A 133 -1.93 -16.71 10.36
C ILE A 133 -1.44 -15.91 9.16
N ILE A 134 -0.21 -16.18 8.75
CA ILE A 134 0.47 -15.48 7.67
C ILE A 134 0.68 -16.46 6.53
N SER A 135 0.07 -16.20 5.37
CA SER A 135 0.23 -17.02 4.16
C SER A 135 0.97 -16.24 3.09
N PHE A 136 1.75 -16.90 2.24
CA PHE A 136 2.55 -16.20 1.23
C PHE A 136 1.89 -16.24 -0.16
N SER A 137 2.03 -15.14 -0.90
CA SER A 137 1.54 -15.02 -2.30
C SER A 137 2.65 -15.27 -3.33
N VAL A 138 3.81 -15.72 -2.88
CA VAL A 138 4.99 -16.05 -3.69
C VAL A 138 5.36 -17.51 -3.48
N ASN A 139 6.12 -18.12 -4.40
CA ASN A 139 6.60 -19.49 -4.24
C ASN A 139 8.07 -19.59 -3.83
N ARG A 140 8.78 -18.47 -3.65
CA ARG A 140 10.18 -18.44 -3.20
C ARG A 140 10.35 -17.38 -2.14
N LEU A 141 11.18 -17.60 -1.14
CA LEU A 141 11.61 -16.61 -0.15
C LEU A 141 13.11 -16.35 -0.34
N ASN A 142 13.46 -15.17 -0.85
CA ASN A 142 14.81 -14.82 -1.25
C ASN A 142 15.12 -13.33 -1.09
N ALA A 143 16.38 -12.95 -1.27
CA ALA A 143 16.83 -11.57 -1.03
C ALA A 143 16.05 -10.50 -1.84
N VAL A 144 15.48 -10.87 -3.00
CA VAL A 144 14.70 -9.94 -3.85
C VAL A 144 13.36 -9.59 -3.21
N ASN A 145 12.74 -10.53 -2.49
CA ASN A 145 11.40 -10.37 -1.94
C ASN A 145 11.37 -10.19 -0.40
N MET A 146 12.48 -10.46 0.27
CA MET A 146 12.51 -10.40 1.73
C MET A 146 12.31 -9.00 2.32
N ASP A 147 12.72 -7.94 1.61
CA ASP A 147 12.54 -6.56 2.11
C ASP A 147 11.05 -6.20 2.18
N GLU A 148 10.31 -6.50 1.10
CA GLU A 148 8.87 -6.26 1.05
C GLU A 148 8.07 -7.15 2.03
N ILE A 149 8.46 -8.42 2.18
CA ILE A 149 7.87 -9.31 3.20
C ILE A 149 8.08 -8.74 4.61
N ARG A 150 9.28 -8.23 4.90
CA ARG A 150 9.62 -7.66 6.21
C ARG A 150 8.78 -6.42 6.51
N ASP A 151 8.64 -5.53 5.53
CA ASP A 151 7.83 -4.32 5.65
C ASP A 151 6.37 -4.66 5.92
N GLY A 152 5.83 -5.67 5.23
CA GLY A 152 4.47 -6.17 5.44
C GLY A 152 4.24 -6.74 6.85
N MET A 153 5.27 -7.36 7.45
CA MET A 153 5.17 -8.00 8.77
C MET A 153 5.28 -7.02 9.95
N SER A 154 5.77 -5.80 9.73
CA SER A 154 6.01 -4.80 10.80
C SER A 154 4.76 -4.54 11.67
N LYS A 155 3.57 -4.54 11.07
CA LYS A 155 2.28 -4.32 11.74
C LYS A 155 1.74 -5.54 12.50
N VAL A 156 2.28 -6.74 12.25
CA VAL A 156 1.75 -8.00 12.80
C VAL A 156 2.34 -8.30 14.18
N PHE A 157 3.53 -7.78 14.49
CA PHE A 157 4.32 -8.11 15.69
C PHE A 157 4.25 -7.06 16.81
N GLU A 158 3.34 -6.09 16.74
CA GLU A 158 3.29 -4.98 17.71
C GLU A 158 2.76 -5.40 19.10
N GLU A 159 2.09 -6.55 19.20
CA GLU A 159 1.46 -7.01 20.45
C GLU A 159 2.35 -7.99 21.24
N PRO A 160 2.55 -7.79 22.55
CA PRO A 160 3.22 -8.78 23.41
C PRO A 160 2.40 -10.07 23.51
N ASN A 161 3.06 -11.22 23.68
CA ASN A 161 2.46 -12.56 23.66
C ASN A 161 1.78 -12.96 22.33
N SER A 162 2.27 -12.41 21.20
CA SER A 162 1.76 -12.76 19.87
C SER A 162 1.88 -14.25 19.57
N LYS A 163 0.78 -14.87 19.13
CA LYS A 163 0.74 -16.26 18.63
C LYS A 163 0.61 -16.23 17.12
N ILE A 164 1.62 -16.69 16.39
CA ILE A 164 1.67 -16.55 14.93
C ILE A 164 1.98 -17.89 14.27
N ILE A 165 1.28 -18.16 13.17
CA ILE A 165 1.47 -19.30 12.29
C ILE A 165 1.93 -18.79 10.92
N PHE A 166 3.02 -19.33 10.39
CA PHE A 166 3.41 -19.17 9.00
C PHE A 166 2.94 -20.35 8.16
N ASN A 167 2.06 -20.09 7.19
CA ASN A 167 1.59 -21.06 6.23
C ASN A 167 2.49 -21.07 4.99
N LEU A 168 3.29 -22.12 4.86
CA LEU A 168 4.30 -22.29 3.82
C LEU A 168 3.76 -23.01 2.57
N LYS A 169 2.43 -23.21 2.49
CA LYS A 169 1.82 -23.85 1.32
C LYS A 169 2.19 -23.13 0.04
N GLY A 170 2.70 -23.84 -0.95
CA GLY A 170 3.14 -23.27 -2.22
C GLY A 170 4.52 -22.59 -2.19
N ILE A 171 5.22 -22.53 -1.05
CA ILE A 171 6.63 -22.13 -1.02
C ILE A 171 7.48 -23.31 -1.48
N GLU A 172 8.14 -23.17 -2.62
CA GLU A 172 9.01 -24.18 -3.22
C GLU A 172 10.49 -24.01 -2.84
N TYR A 173 10.88 -22.82 -2.36
CA TYR A 173 12.29 -22.51 -2.08
C TYR A 173 12.47 -21.40 -1.04
N ILE A 174 13.49 -21.55 -0.19
CA ILE A 174 13.92 -20.56 0.81
C ILE A 174 15.45 -20.49 0.78
N ASP A 175 16.01 -19.29 0.63
CA ASP A 175 17.47 -19.07 0.73
C ASP A 175 17.91 -18.63 2.14
N SER A 176 19.18 -18.27 2.29
CA SER A 176 19.74 -17.79 3.55
C SER A 176 19.03 -16.55 4.12
N SER A 177 18.52 -15.66 3.26
CA SER A 177 17.81 -14.45 3.70
C SER A 177 16.44 -14.77 4.31
N GLY A 178 15.70 -15.72 3.71
CA GLY A 178 14.43 -16.19 4.24
C GLY A 178 14.58 -16.90 5.59
N PHE A 179 15.57 -17.78 5.72
CA PHE A 179 15.85 -18.43 7.01
C PHE A 179 16.36 -17.44 8.07
N ALA A 180 17.23 -16.50 7.70
CA ALA A 180 17.68 -15.45 8.61
C ALA A 180 16.51 -14.59 9.13
N PHE A 181 15.54 -14.32 8.27
CA PHE A 181 14.32 -13.63 8.65
C PHE A 181 13.49 -14.43 9.66
N PHE A 182 13.23 -15.72 9.41
CA PHE A 182 12.49 -16.56 10.36
C PHE A 182 13.19 -16.67 11.72
N LEU A 183 14.52 -16.81 11.74
CA LEU A 183 15.30 -16.82 12.99
C LEU A 183 15.22 -15.49 13.74
N THR A 184 15.27 -14.37 13.01
CA THR A 184 15.13 -13.02 13.58
C THR A 184 13.77 -12.86 14.24
N LEU A 185 12.70 -13.27 13.55
CA LEU A 185 11.34 -13.23 14.09
C LEU A 185 11.17 -14.16 15.28
N HIS A 186 11.73 -15.37 15.24
CA HIS A 186 11.73 -16.30 16.37
C HIS A 186 12.32 -15.68 17.63
N LYS A 187 13.49 -15.05 17.47
CA LYS A 187 14.17 -14.37 18.58
C LYS A 187 13.32 -13.23 19.13
N ALA A 188 12.77 -12.39 18.25
CA ALA A 188 11.92 -11.26 18.65
C ALA A 188 10.64 -11.72 19.36
N ALA A 189 9.93 -12.72 18.81
CA ALA A 189 8.74 -13.29 19.43
C ALA A 189 9.08 -13.87 20.81
N LYS A 190 10.15 -14.66 20.93
CA LYS A 190 10.57 -15.24 22.21
C LYS A 190 10.91 -14.18 23.26
N SER A 191 11.57 -13.08 22.87
CA SER A 191 11.83 -11.94 23.76
C SER A 191 10.55 -11.26 24.26
N ASN A 192 9.46 -11.36 23.52
CA ASN A 192 8.15 -10.80 23.84
C ASN A 192 7.12 -11.86 24.27
N TYR A 193 7.58 -13.04 24.74
CA TYR A 193 6.74 -14.17 25.16
C TYR A 193 5.75 -14.67 24.09
N GLY A 194 6.01 -14.34 22.83
CA GLY A 194 5.28 -14.82 21.66
C GLY A 194 5.72 -16.21 21.23
N ILE A 195 4.89 -16.84 20.40
CA ILE A 195 5.08 -18.19 19.88
C ILE A 195 4.93 -18.13 18.36
N LEU A 196 5.91 -18.71 17.64
CA LEU A 196 5.92 -18.83 16.19
C LEU A 196 5.96 -20.30 15.78
N LYS A 197 5.03 -20.70 14.92
CA LYS A 197 4.93 -22.06 14.37
C LYS A 197 4.77 -22.02 12.85
N PHE A 198 5.08 -23.12 12.18
CA PHE A 198 4.95 -23.25 10.72
C PHE A 198 3.96 -24.35 10.35
N VAL A 199 3.25 -24.16 9.23
CA VAL A 199 2.34 -25.16 8.67
C VAL A 199 2.54 -25.35 7.18
N ASN A 200 2.20 -26.52 6.67
CA ASN A 200 2.15 -26.86 5.25
C ASN A 200 3.45 -26.57 4.46
N PRO A 201 4.66 -26.94 4.94
CA PRO A 201 5.85 -26.84 4.09
C PRO A 201 5.74 -27.81 2.91
N GLU A 202 6.12 -27.37 1.71
CA GLU A 202 6.35 -28.30 0.60
C GLU A 202 7.51 -29.25 0.94
N PRO A 203 7.54 -30.49 0.42
CA PRO A 203 8.54 -31.50 0.79
C PRO A 203 10.00 -31.00 0.70
N ARG A 204 10.31 -30.26 -0.37
CA ARG A 204 11.64 -29.66 -0.59
C ARG A 204 11.99 -28.61 0.46
N VAL A 205 11.03 -27.81 0.89
CA VAL A 205 11.25 -26.82 1.96
C VAL A 205 11.45 -27.53 3.28
N PHE A 206 10.67 -28.58 3.57
CA PHE A 206 10.84 -29.37 4.78
C PHE A 206 12.22 -30.04 4.86
N GLU A 207 12.74 -30.59 3.76
CA GLU A 207 14.11 -31.13 3.67
C GLU A 207 15.18 -30.07 4.01
N LEU A 208 14.98 -28.81 3.60
CA LEU A 208 15.88 -27.71 3.97
C LEU A 208 15.83 -27.43 5.48
N PHE A 209 14.63 -27.41 6.10
CA PHE A 209 14.51 -27.30 7.56
C PHE A 209 15.20 -28.46 8.29
N GLN A 210 15.20 -29.67 7.73
CA GLN A 210 15.91 -30.82 8.28
C GLN A 210 17.42 -30.67 8.16
N THR A 211 17.91 -30.35 6.96
CA THR A 211 19.34 -30.19 6.66
C THR A 211 19.98 -29.10 7.51
N LEU A 212 19.25 -28.00 7.77
CA LEU A 212 19.72 -26.90 8.61
C LEU A 212 19.47 -27.12 10.11
N HIS A 213 18.95 -28.29 10.50
CA HIS A 213 18.54 -28.62 11.87
C HIS A 213 17.52 -27.64 12.50
N LEU A 214 16.82 -26.85 11.68
CA LEU A 214 15.88 -25.83 12.13
C LEU A 214 14.55 -26.41 12.65
N HIS A 215 14.22 -27.65 12.31
CA HIS A 215 13.13 -28.41 12.92
C HIS A 215 13.30 -28.64 14.44
N THR A 216 14.51 -28.45 14.99
CA THR A 216 14.77 -28.47 16.44
C THR A 216 14.48 -27.12 17.12
N VAL A 217 14.39 -26.06 16.32
CA VAL A 217 14.13 -24.68 16.75
C VAL A 217 12.65 -24.32 16.56
N PHE A 218 12.04 -24.84 15.49
CA PHE A 218 10.68 -24.52 15.08
C PHE A 218 9.75 -25.72 15.20
N GLU A 219 8.55 -25.48 15.71
CA GLU A 219 7.45 -26.43 15.59
C GLU A 219 6.81 -26.30 14.20
N ILE A 220 6.76 -27.40 13.46
CA ILE A 220 6.29 -27.48 12.07
C ILE A 220 5.20 -28.55 11.99
N PHE A 221 4.08 -28.23 11.34
CA PHE A 221 2.92 -29.12 11.21
C PHE A 221 2.50 -29.25 9.74
N ASP A 222 1.87 -30.38 9.40
CA ASP A 222 1.28 -30.58 8.07
C ASP A 222 -0.17 -30.10 7.99
N ASP A 223 -0.80 -29.80 9.13
CA ASP A 223 -2.21 -29.43 9.22
C ASP A 223 -2.41 -28.17 10.08
N LEU A 224 -3.22 -27.24 9.57
CA LEU A 224 -3.47 -25.96 10.23
C LEU A 224 -4.26 -26.15 11.53
N ASP A 225 -5.24 -27.06 11.56
CA ASP A 225 -6.08 -27.26 12.75
C ASP A 225 -5.29 -27.93 13.88
N ALA A 226 -4.41 -28.88 13.56
CA ALA A 226 -3.46 -29.47 14.49
C ALA A 226 -2.51 -28.40 15.07
N CYS A 227 -1.97 -27.53 14.22
CA CYS A 227 -1.11 -26.43 14.67
C CYS A 227 -1.87 -25.48 15.60
N ILE A 228 -3.10 -25.07 15.27
CA ILE A 228 -3.92 -24.19 16.13
C ILE A 228 -4.17 -24.83 17.50
N LYS A 229 -4.45 -26.13 17.55
CA LYS A 229 -4.66 -26.86 18.82
C LYS A 229 -3.41 -26.89 19.70
N SER A 230 -2.21 -26.85 19.11
CA SER A 230 -0.93 -26.87 19.83
C SER A 230 -0.57 -25.56 20.56
N PHE A 231 -1.36 -24.49 20.40
CA PHE A 231 -1.20 -23.24 21.16
C PHE A 231 -1.95 -23.23 22.51
N ARG A 232 -2.64 -24.31 22.85
CA ARG A 232 -3.37 -24.49 24.10
C ARG A 232 -2.43 -24.84 25.25
#